data_AF-A0A6G2QKX5-F1
#
_entry.id   AF-A0A6G2QKX5-F1
#
_cell.length_a   1.000
_cell.length_b   1.000
_cell.length_c   1.000
_cell.angle_alpha   90.00
_cell.angle_beta   90.00
_cell.angle_gamma   90.00
#
_symmetry.space_group_name_H-M   'P 1'
#
loop_
_entity.id
_entity.type
_entity.pdbx_description
1 polymer ?
#
loop_
_entity_poly.entity_id
_entity_poly.type
_entity_poly.pdbx_seq_one_letter_code
_entity_poly.pdbx_strand_id
1 'polypeptide(L)'
;IVRTADRLAARLGVPVVPAYASAAAPTVPDAVRALAARGRHRVAVASCFTAPGRFATECAAAAPGAVSAPLGTHPALARLLLHRYDQALRTPATTTAPAALAPA
;
A
#
# COMPACT_ATOMS: atom_id res chain seq x y z
N ILE A 1 1.54 -5.22 -1.99
CA ILE A 1 2.29 -3.95 -2.21
C ILE A 1 3.47 -4.10 -3.18
N VAL A 2 4.20 -5.23 -3.19
CA VAL A 2 5.37 -5.47 -4.07
C VAL A 2 5.07 -5.17 -5.55
N ARG A 3 4.03 -5.80 -6.12
CA ARG A 3 3.60 -5.54 -7.51
C ARG A 3 3.30 -4.05 -7.79
N THR A 4 2.77 -3.33 -6.80
CA THR A 4 2.48 -1.89 -6.93
C THR A 4 3.78 -1.08 -6.95
N ALA A 5 4.76 -1.45 -6.11
CA ALA A 5 6.09 -0.85 -6.12
C ALA A 5 6.80 -1.07 -7.45
N ASP A 6 6.74 -2.28 -8.01
CA ASP A 6 7.35 -2.60 -9.32
C ASP A 6 6.76 -1.74 -10.44
N ARG A 7 5.44 -1.57 -10.47
CA ARG A 7 4.75 -0.71 -11.44
C ARG A 7 5.12 0.76 -11.27
N LEU A 8 5.25 1.22 -10.03
CA LEU A 8 5.64 2.60 -9.75
C LEU A 8 7.10 2.85 -10.19
N ALA A 9 8.00 1.89 -9.92
CA ALA A 9 9.39 1.95 -10.36
C ALA A 9 9.48 2.03 -11.89
N ALA A 10 8.76 1.15 -12.59
CA ALA A 10 8.71 1.16 -14.05
C ALA A 10 8.16 2.49 -14.61
N ARG A 11 7.18 3.10 -13.95
CA ARG A 11 6.58 4.37 -14.39
C ARG A 11 7.47 5.58 -14.12
N LEU A 12 8.20 5.59 -13.02
CA LEU A 12 9.04 6.74 -12.60
C LEU A 12 10.49 6.64 -13.08
N GLY A 13 10.96 5.45 -13.49
CA GLY A 13 12.35 5.23 -13.87
C GLY A 13 13.33 5.29 -12.70
N VAL A 14 12.85 5.17 -11.46
CA VAL A 14 13.67 5.20 -10.23
C VAL A 14 13.39 3.98 -9.35
N PRO A 15 14.36 3.54 -8.52
CA PRO A 15 14.14 2.42 -7.60
C PRO A 15 13.02 2.73 -6.60
N VAL A 16 12.07 1.81 -6.45
CA VAL A 16 11.01 1.87 -5.44
C VAL A 16 11.12 0.65 -4.55
N VAL A 17 11.14 0.87 -3.23
CA VAL A 17 11.18 -0.19 -2.23
C VAL A 17 9.80 -0.27 -1.56
N PRO A 18 9.14 -1.44 -1.51
CA PRO A 18 7.93 -1.59 -0.74
C PRO A 18 8.23 -1.46 0.76
N ALA A 19 7.41 -0.70 1.47
CA ALA A 19 7.45 -0.58 2.92
C ALA A 19 6.04 -0.73 3.51
N TYR A 20 5.96 -1.21 4.75
CA TYR A 20 4.71 -1.52 5.42
C TYR A 20 4.55 -0.68 6.67
N ALA A 21 3.32 -0.27 6.96
CA ALA A 21 3.00 0.47 8.18
C ALA A 21 2.98 -0.44 9.42
N SER A 22 2.61 -1.71 9.24
CA SER A 22 2.48 -2.69 10.32
C SER A 22 2.51 -4.12 9.76
N ALA A 23 2.63 -5.10 10.67
CA ALA A 23 2.50 -6.55 10.44
C ALA A 23 3.48 -7.19 9.44
N ALA A 24 4.30 -6.41 8.73
CA ALA A 24 5.27 -6.87 7.77
C ALA A 24 6.49 -5.95 7.76
N ALA A 25 7.60 -6.48 7.24
CA ALA A 25 8.85 -5.77 7.06
C ALA A 25 9.16 -5.64 5.55
N PRO A 26 9.94 -4.62 5.15
CA PRO A 26 10.52 -3.55 5.98
C PRO A 26 9.49 -2.49 6.38
N THR A 27 9.71 -1.83 7.53
CA THR A 27 8.96 -0.61 7.89
C THR A 27 9.45 0.59 7.06
N VAL A 28 8.73 1.73 7.11
CA VAL A 28 9.17 2.96 6.42
C VAL A 28 10.57 3.41 6.88
N PRO A 29 10.87 3.52 8.19
CA PRO A 29 12.24 3.80 8.64
C PRO A 29 13.28 2.80 8.13
N ASP A 30 12.97 1.50 8.11
CA ASP A 30 13.92 0.48 7.64
C ASP A 30 14.24 0.66 6.15
N ALA A 31 13.21 0.91 5.33
CA ALA A 31 13.37 1.15 3.90
C ALA A 31 14.17 2.43 3.62
N VAL A 32 13.92 3.51 4.39
CA VAL A 32 14.68 4.76 4.30
C VAL A 32 16.16 4.52 4.65
N ARG A 33 16.46 3.82 5.75
CA ARG A 33 17.84 3.48 6.12
C ARG A 33 18.52 2.62 5.06
N ALA A 34 17.82 1.64 4.49
CA ALA A 34 18.35 0.79 3.43
C ALA A 34 18.68 1.58 2.14
N LEU A 35 17.85 2.57 1.79
CA LEU A 35 18.12 3.48 0.68
C LEU A 35 19.31 4.41 0.97
N ALA A 36 19.38 4.96 2.17
CA ALA A 36 20.49 5.81 2.61
C ALA A 36 21.83 5.06 2.61
N ALA A 37 21.86 3.80 3.07
CA ALA A 37 23.05 2.94 3.03
C ALA A 37 23.52 2.64 1.60
N ARG A 38 22.62 2.75 0.61
CA ARG A 38 22.96 2.67 -0.82
C ARG A 38 23.32 4.04 -1.41
N GLY A 39 23.45 5.10 -0.62
CA GLY A 39 23.77 6.46 -1.09
C GLY A 39 22.59 7.23 -1.69
N ARG A 40 21.34 6.82 -1.41
CA ARG A 40 20.13 7.49 -1.89
C ARG A 40 19.54 8.33 -0.75
N HIS A 41 19.77 9.64 -0.79
CA HIS A 41 19.38 10.56 0.29
C HIS A 41 18.16 11.42 -0.04
N ARG A 42 17.77 11.51 -1.32
CA ARG A 42 16.52 12.16 -1.76
C ARG A 42 15.42 11.12 -1.89
N VAL A 43 14.73 10.85 -0.78
CA VAL A 43 13.67 9.84 -0.71
C VAL A 43 12.31 10.51 -0.65
N ALA A 44 11.35 9.97 -1.39
CA ALA A 44 9.93 10.33 -1.29
C ALA A 44 9.12 9.08 -0.95
N VAL A 45 8.02 9.26 -0.22
CA VAL A 45 7.11 8.17 0.18
C VAL A 45 5.80 8.30 -0.57
N ALA A 46 5.45 7.24 -1.33
CA ALA A 46 4.17 7.12 -1.99
C ALA A 46 3.18 6.38 -1.08
N SER A 47 2.17 7.09 -0.59
CA SER A 47 1.13 6.57 0.30
C SER A 47 0.18 5.64 -0.44
N CYS A 48 0.22 4.35 -0.11
CA CYS A 48 -0.74 3.35 -0.59
C CYS A 48 -1.89 3.15 0.42
N PHE A 49 -2.51 4.25 0.85
CA PHE A 49 -3.66 4.26 1.77
C PHE A 49 -4.90 4.78 1.06
N THR A 50 -6.07 4.21 1.35
CA THR A 50 -7.36 4.65 0.78
C THR A 50 -7.96 5.85 1.51
N ALA A 51 -7.60 6.06 2.77
CA ALA A 51 -8.08 7.16 3.58
C ALA A 51 -6.98 7.66 4.55
N PRO A 52 -7.10 8.90 5.07
CA PRO A 52 -6.31 9.35 6.20
C PRO A 52 -6.53 8.47 7.44
N GLY A 53 -5.55 8.45 8.34
CA GLY A 53 -5.62 7.70 9.58
C GLY A 53 -4.26 7.52 10.23
N ARG A 54 -4.23 6.84 11.38
CA ARG A 54 -3.03 6.66 12.21
C ARG A 54 -1.82 6.17 11.42
N PHE A 55 -1.96 5.09 10.65
CA PHE A 55 -0.85 4.52 9.87
C PHE A 55 -0.32 5.47 8.80
N ALA A 56 -1.20 6.22 8.13
CA ALA A 56 -0.79 7.21 7.14
C ALA A 56 0.01 8.34 7.79
N THR A 57 -0.46 8.83 8.95
CA THR A 57 0.22 9.87 9.73
C THR A 57 1.58 9.41 10.24
N GLU A 58 1.67 8.23 10.84
CA GLU A 58 2.93 7.68 11.36
C GLU A 58 3.95 7.44 10.24
N CYS A 59 3.51 6.90 9.09
CA CYS A 59 4.39 6.72 7.92
C CYS A 59 4.87 8.06 7.35
N ALA A 60 4.00 9.07 7.32
CA ALA A 60 4.38 10.40 6.84
C ALA A 60 5.40 11.07 7.76
N ALA A 61 5.23 10.96 9.09
CA ALA A 61 6.15 11.49 10.08
C ALA A 61 7.53 10.81 10.03
N ALA A 62 7.59 9.54 9.64
CA ALA A 62 8.82 8.77 9.50
C ALA A 62 9.61 9.07 8.20
N ALA A 63 9.04 9.83 7.27
CA ALA A 63 9.65 10.07 5.97
C ALA A 63 10.53 11.35 5.98
N PRO A 64 11.77 11.29 5.49
CA PRO A 64 12.68 12.46 5.48
C PRO A 64 12.40 13.45 4.33
N GLY A 65 11.45 13.17 3.44
CA GLY A 65 11.18 13.96 2.25
C GLY A 65 9.70 14.02 1.91
N ALA A 66 9.39 14.30 0.65
CA ALA A 66 8.01 14.46 0.22
C ALA A 66 7.18 13.18 0.43
N VAL A 67 5.97 13.34 0.96
CA VAL A 67 5.01 12.26 1.16
C VAL A 67 3.75 12.57 0.37
N SER A 68 3.28 11.64 -0.45
CA SER A 68 2.01 11.83 -1.13
C SER A 68 0.84 11.72 -0.14
N ALA A 69 -0.23 12.46 -0.39
CA ALA A 69 -1.48 12.24 0.34
C ALA A 69 -2.01 10.81 0.12
N PRO A 70 -2.82 10.26 1.05
CA PRO A 70 -3.63 9.07 0.80
C PRO A 70 -4.50 9.24 -0.46
N LEU A 71 -4.85 8.13 -1.11
CA LEU A 71 -5.65 8.12 -2.34
C LEU A 71 -7.01 8.82 -2.16
N GLY A 72 -7.64 8.67 -0.99
CA GLY A 72 -8.86 9.38 -0.63
C GLY A 72 -9.96 9.22 -1.68
N THR A 73 -10.59 10.33 -2.04
CA THR A 73 -11.70 10.41 -3.00
C THR A 73 -11.26 10.41 -4.47
N HIS A 74 -10.04 9.96 -4.78
CA HIS A 74 -9.55 9.95 -6.15
C HIS A 74 -10.50 9.16 -7.09
N PRO A 75 -10.93 9.70 -8.25
CA PRO A 75 -11.93 9.06 -9.12
C PRO A 75 -11.56 7.66 -9.61
N ALA A 76 -10.26 7.34 -9.67
CA ALA A 76 -9.81 5.99 -10.00
C ALA A 76 -10.17 4.96 -8.91
N LEU A 77 -10.24 5.36 -7.63
CA LEU A 77 -10.64 4.46 -6.54
C LEU A 77 -12.12 4.13 -6.63
N ALA A 78 -12.98 5.13 -6.91
CA ALA A 78 -14.41 4.90 -7.14
C ALA A 78 -14.66 3.95 -8.32
N ARG A 79 -13.98 4.18 -9.47
CA ARG A 79 -14.06 3.29 -10.62
C ARG A 79 -13.56 1.88 -10.32
N LEU A 80 -12.49 1.76 -9.54
CA LEU A 80 -11.95 0.47 -9.10
C LEU A 80 -12.99 -0.29 -8.27
N LEU A 81 -13.64 0.38 -7.31
CA LEU A 81 -14.65 -0.22 -6.45
C LEU A 81 -15.84 -0.73 -7.25
N LEU A 82 -16.40 0.09 -8.15
CA LEU A 82 -17.50 -0.31 -9.02
C LEU A 82 -17.12 -1.51 -9.91
N HIS A 83 -15.93 -1.47 -10.51
CA HIS A 83 -15.47 -2.57 -11.34
C HIS A 83 -15.25 -3.87 -10.54
N ARG A 84 -14.79 -3.80 -9.28
CA ARG A 84 -14.69 -4.98 -8.40
C ARG A 84 -16.06 -5.51 -8.00
N TYR A 85 -17.02 -4.63 -7.76
CA TYR A 85 -18.41 -4.99 -7.48
C TYR A 85 -19.04 -5.75 -8.65
N ASP A 86 -18.90 -5.24 -9.87
CA ASP A 86 -19.37 -5.93 -11.08
C ASP A 86 -18.73 -7.31 -11.26
N GLN A 87 -17.44 -7.44 -10.94
CA GLN A 87 -16.75 -8.73 -11.00
C GLN A 87 -17.29 -9.72 -9.96
N ALA A 88 -17.58 -9.26 -8.75
CA ALA A 88 -18.16 -10.09 -7.70
C ALA A 88 -19.55 -10.62 -8.11
N LEU A 89 -20.39 -9.78 -8.73
CA LEU A 89 -21.72 -10.20 -9.22
C LEU A 89 -21.65 -11.27 -10.33
N ARG A 90 -20.59 -11.27 -11.13
CA ARG A 90 -20.39 -12.25 -12.22
C ARG A 90 -19.71 -13.53 -11.77
N THR A 91 -19.17 -13.55 -10.56
CA THR A 91 -18.47 -14.72 -10.04
C THR A 91 -19.48 -15.57 -9.28
N PRO A 92 -19.77 -16.81 -9.71
CA PRO A 92 -20.68 -17.68 -8.97
C PRO A 92 -20.11 -17.89 -7.56
N ALA A 93 -20.96 -17.75 -6.54
CA ALA A 93 -20.54 -17.94 -5.17
C ALA A 93 -20.11 -19.40 -4.96
N THR A 94 -18.80 -19.62 -4.79
CA THR A 94 -18.33 -20.86 -4.17
C THR A 94 -18.67 -20.75 -2.69
N THR A 95 -19.80 -21.30 -2.30
CA THR A 95 -20.14 -21.50 -0.89
C THR A 95 -19.15 -22.51 -0.31
N THR A 96 -18.01 -22.02 0.18
CA THR A 96 -17.25 -22.75 1.19
C THR A 96 -18.00 -22.53 2.50
N ALA A 97 -18.68 -23.58 2.98
CA ALA A 97 -19.30 -23.54 4.30
C ALA A 97 -18.28 -23.07 5.34
N PRO A 98 -18.62 -22.10 6.21
CA PRO A 98 -17.70 -21.67 7.25
C PRO A 98 -17.34 -22.89 8.11
N ALA A 99 -16.06 -23.20 8.22
CA ALA A 99 -15.58 -24.20 9.16
C ALA A 99 -16.05 -23.75 10.55
N ALA A 100 -16.93 -24.55 11.17
CA ALA A 100 -17.50 -24.26 12.47
C ALA A 100 -16.36 -23.93 13.44
N LEU A 101 -16.41 -22.74 14.05
CA LEU A 101 -15.50 -22.36 15.13
C LEU A 101 -15.73 -23.38 16.26
N ALA A 102 -14.80 -24.30 16.45
CA ALA A 102 -14.84 -25.20 17.60
C ALA A 102 -14.67 -24.37 18.89
N PRO A 103 -15.54 -24.55 19.90
CA PRO A 103 -15.39 -23.85 21.17
C PRO A 103 -14.12 -24.32 21.89
N ALA A 104 -13.51 -23.37 22.61
CA ALA A 104 -12.27 -23.51 23.39
C ALA A 104 -12.45 -24.35 24.66
#